data_AF-A0A1B6AP43-F1
#
_entry.id   AF-A0A1B6AP43-F1
#
_cell.length_a   1.000
_cell.length_b   1.000
_cell.length_c   1.000
_cell.angle_alpha   90.00
_cell.angle_beta   90.00
_cell.angle_gamma   90.00
#
_symmetry.space_group_name_H-M   'P 1'
#
loop_
_entity.id
_entity.type
_entity.pdbx_description
1 polymer ?
#
loop_
_entity_poly.entity_id
_entity_poly.type
_entity_poly.pdbx_seq_one_letter_code
_entity_poly.pdbx_strand_id
1 'polypeptide(L)'
;MYGKPARGRPWHPTSLKNILLSEAVLGYLMHNGKPVIDQEGNPVHLYEGLWNRATHEALKKVLTTRPTWWKGRRSNRSYLRRAPLSHVCRGVPTLR
;
A
#
# COMPACT_ATOMS: atom_id res chain seq x y z
N MET A 1 -24.55 -27.51 6.85
CA MET A 1 -23.14 -27.14 6.56
C MET A 1 -22.46 -26.76 7.87
N TYR A 2 -21.65 -27.64 8.45
CA TYR A 2 -20.91 -27.36 9.69
C TYR A 2 -19.52 -26.81 9.33
N GLY A 3 -19.39 -25.48 9.29
CA GLY A 3 -18.10 -24.81 9.19
C GLY A 3 -17.53 -24.56 10.59
N LYS A 4 -16.26 -24.89 10.82
CA LYS A 4 -15.53 -24.41 12.01
C LYS A 4 -15.60 -22.88 12.05
N PRO A 5 -15.72 -22.24 13.23
CA PRO A 5 -15.70 -20.78 13.30
C PRO A 5 -14.41 -20.28 12.65
N ALA A 6 -14.52 -19.29 11.77
CA ALA A 6 -13.38 -18.73 11.08
C ALA A 6 -12.39 -18.19 12.12
N ARG A 7 -11.24 -18.87 12.26
CA ARG A 7 -10.15 -18.46 13.15
C ARG A 7 -9.09 -17.79 12.30
N GLY A 8 -8.81 -16.52 12.57
CA GLY A 8 -7.77 -15.76 11.88
C GLY A 8 -8.06 -14.26 11.86
N ARG A 9 -7.05 -13.47 11.53
CA ARG A 9 -7.24 -12.06 11.18
C ARG A 9 -7.72 -11.96 9.73
N PRO A 10 -8.62 -11.01 9.42
CA PRO A 10 -8.93 -10.67 8.03
C PRO A 10 -7.64 -10.33 7.27
N TRP A 11 -7.62 -10.68 5.99
CA TRP A 11 -6.52 -10.32 5.10
C TRP A 11 -6.38 -8.81 5.01
N HIS A 12 -5.14 -8.33 5.00
CA HIS A 12 -4.91 -6.92 4.72
C HIS A 12 -5.32 -6.63 3.26
N PRO A 13 -6.08 -5.55 2.99
CA PRO A 13 -6.58 -5.26 1.64
C PRO A 13 -5.49 -5.18 0.58
N THR A 14 -4.31 -4.65 0.94
CA THR A 14 -3.16 -4.59 0.04
C THR A 14 -2.60 -5.97 -0.28
N SER A 15 -2.58 -6.90 0.67
CA SER A 15 -2.10 -8.26 0.45
C SER A 15 -2.99 -9.00 -0.54
N LEU A 16 -4.31 -8.89 -0.36
CA LEU A 16 -5.27 -9.47 -1.30
C LEU A 16 -5.14 -8.85 -2.69
N LYS A 17 -5.04 -7.52 -2.77
CA LYS A 17 -4.84 -6.81 -4.04
C LYS A 17 -3.55 -7.27 -4.74
N ASN A 18 -2.45 -7.42 -4.01
CA ASN A 18 -1.17 -7.85 -4.58
C ASN A 18 -1.24 -9.28 -5.12
N ILE A 19 -1.94 -10.19 -4.44
CA ILE A 19 -2.15 -11.55 -4.94
C ILE A 19 -2.95 -11.52 -6.24
N LEU A 20 -4.09 -10.84 -6.24
CA LEU A 20 -4.98 -10.80 -7.39
C LEU A 20 -4.37 -10.10 -8.62
N LEU A 21 -3.50 -9.11 -8.40
CA LEU A 21 -2.82 -8.37 -9.48
C LEU A 21 -1.54 -9.05 -9.97
N SER A 22 -1.02 -10.04 -9.25
CA SER A 22 0.20 -10.75 -9.64
C SER A 22 -0.01 -11.51 -10.93
N GLU A 23 1.02 -11.54 -11.78
CA GLU A 23 1.04 -12.41 -12.98
C GLU A 23 1.18 -13.89 -12.62
N ALA A 24 1.50 -14.20 -11.35
CA ALA A 24 1.48 -15.57 -10.85
C ALA A 24 0.11 -16.23 -11.07
N VAL A 25 -0.98 -15.47 -10.99
CA VAL A 25 -2.34 -16.02 -11.17
C VAL A 25 -2.59 -16.53 -12.60
N LEU A 26 -1.75 -16.14 -13.55
CA LEU A 26 -1.78 -16.63 -14.93
C LEU A 26 -0.91 -17.88 -15.14
N GLY A 27 -0.23 -18.38 -14.11
CA GLY A 27 0.63 -19.55 -14.18
C GLY A 27 2.12 -19.24 -14.22
N TYR A 28 2.52 -17.96 -14.27
CA TYR A 28 3.93 -17.57 -14.33
C TYR A 28 4.62 -17.71 -12.98
N LEU A 29 5.87 -18.19 -13.00
CA LEU A 29 6.71 -18.16 -11.81
C LEU A 29 7.20 -16.73 -11.55
N MET A 30 6.88 -16.19 -10.38
CA MET A 30 7.22 -14.82 -10.00
C MET A 30 8.18 -14.80 -8.82
N HIS A 31 9.19 -13.92 -8.87
CA HIS A 31 10.06 -13.58 -7.74
C HIS A 31 10.19 -12.06 -7.61
N ASN A 32 9.92 -11.51 -6.42
CA ASN A 32 9.96 -10.06 -6.14
C ASN A 32 9.18 -9.20 -7.16
N GLY A 33 8.02 -9.69 -7.62
CA GLY A 33 7.17 -9.00 -8.58
C GLY A 33 7.66 -9.04 -10.03
N LYS A 34 8.71 -9.82 -10.34
CA LYS A 34 9.21 -10.04 -11.70
C LYS A 34 9.04 -11.51 -12.09
N PRO A 35 8.73 -11.82 -13.36
CA PRO A 35 8.74 -13.18 -13.83
C PRO A 35 10.16 -13.75 -13.78
N VAL A 36 10.28 -14.98 -13.31
CA VAL A 36 11.54 -15.72 -13.38
C VAL A 36 11.77 -16.11 -14.84
N ILE A 37 12.98 -15.82 -15.32
CA ILE A 37 13.38 -16.02 -16.71
C ILE A 37 14.23 -17.30 -16.79
N ASP A 38 13.96 -18.12 -17.81
CA ASP A 38 14.71 -19.33 -18.11
C ASP A 38 16.03 -19.02 -18.88
N GLN A 39 16.86 -20.03 -19.10
CA GLN A 39 18.12 -19.94 -19.86
C GLN A 39 17.92 -19.41 -21.28
N GLU A 40 16.74 -19.67 -21.86
CA GLU A 40 16.36 -19.20 -23.20
C GLU A 40 15.83 -17.74 -23.22
N GLY A 41 15.72 -17.09 -22.06
CA GLY A 41 15.20 -15.72 -21.97
C GLY A 41 13.67 -15.61 -21.88
N ASN A 42 12.97 -16.75 -21.76
CA ASN A 42 11.51 -16.78 -21.69
C ASN A 42 11.00 -16.83 -20.23
N PRO A 43 9.85 -16.20 -19.90
CA PRO A 43 9.20 -16.35 -18.60
C PRO A 43 8.80 -17.80 -18.32
N VAL A 44 9.15 -18.31 -17.13
CA VAL A 44 8.81 -19.67 -16.72
C VAL A 44 7.32 -19.79 -16.42
N HIS A 45 6.64 -20.72 -17.10
CA HIS A 45 5.21 -21.03 -16.94
C HIS A 45 5.04 -22.41 -16.31
N LEU A 46 4.40 -22.50 -15.13
CA LEU A 46 4.37 -23.72 -14.33
C LEU A 46 3.05 -24.48 -14.39
N TYR A 47 1.91 -23.77 -14.50
CA TYR A 47 0.58 -24.37 -14.38
C TYR A 47 -0.45 -23.58 -15.17
N GLU A 48 -1.63 -24.16 -15.40
CA GLU A 48 -2.75 -23.45 -16.02
C GLU A 48 -3.20 -22.27 -15.15
N GLY A 49 -3.23 -21.06 -15.72
CA GLY A 49 -3.66 -19.87 -14.98
C GLY A 49 -5.06 -20.06 -14.37
N LEU A 50 -5.24 -19.56 -13.14
CA LEU A 50 -6.53 -19.60 -12.44
C LEU A 50 -7.65 -18.92 -13.26
N TRP A 51 -7.27 -17.95 -14.10
CA TRP A 51 -8.15 -17.31 -15.08
C TRP A 51 -7.37 -16.87 -16.33
N ASN A 52 -8.11 -16.49 -17.37
CA ASN A 52 -7.56 -16.00 -18.63
C ASN A 52 -6.93 -14.59 -18.51
N ARG A 53 -6.00 -14.25 -19.42
CA ARG A 53 -5.37 -12.93 -19.48
C ARG A 53 -6.39 -11.79 -19.61
N ALA A 54 -7.45 -11.99 -20.39
CA ALA A 54 -8.53 -11.02 -20.53
C ALA A 54 -9.20 -10.68 -19.19
N THR A 55 -9.47 -11.69 -18.36
CA THR A 55 -10.04 -11.53 -17.02
C THR A 55 -9.09 -10.80 -16.10
N HIS A 56 -7.80 -11.12 -16.15
CA HIS A 56 -6.77 -10.45 -15.35
C HIS A 56 -6.67 -8.96 -15.66
N GLU A 57 -6.68 -8.59 -16.94
CA GLU A 57 -6.65 -7.19 -17.37
C GLU A 57 -7.92 -6.43 -16.97
N ALA A 58 -9.09 -7.06 -17.07
CA ALA A 58 -10.33 -6.47 -16.56
C ALA A 58 -10.23 -6.22 -15.04
N LEU A 59 -9.67 -7.16 -14.29
CA LEU A 59 -9.48 -7.04 -12.85
C LEU A 59 -8.48 -5.92 -12.49
N LYS A 60 -7.37 -5.82 -13.23
CA LYS A 60 -6.40 -4.73 -13.11
C LYS A 60 -7.09 -3.38 -13.26
N LYS A 61 -7.95 -3.21 -14.28
CA LYS A 61 -8.69 -1.96 -14.50
C LYS A 61 -9.56 -1.58 -13.31
N VAL A 62 -10.32 -2.54 -12.76
CA VAL A 62 -11.22 -2.30 -11.62
C VAL A 62 -10.44 -2.00 -10.33
N LEU A 63 -9.34 -2.71 -10.09
CA LEU A 63 -8.59 -2.58 -8.83
C LEU A 63 -7.60 -1.39 -8.81
N THR A 64 -7.14 -0.92 -9.97
CA THR A 64 -6.26 0.26 -10.08
C THR A 64 -7.02 1.57 -10.02
N THR A 65 -8.27 1.61 -10.49
CA THR A 65 -9.13 2.81 -10.52
C THR A 65 -9.67 3.26 -9.16
N ARG A 66 -8.89 3.11 -8.08
CA ARG A 66 -9.26 3.74 -6.80
C ARG A 66 -8.67 5.15 -6.77
N PRO A 67 -9.45 6.23 -7.05
CA PRO A 67 -9.02 7.57 -6.69
C PRO A 67 -8.92 7.59 -5.16
N THR A 68 -7.70 7.52 -4.65
CA THR A 68 -7.48 7.83 -3.24
C THR A 68 -7.70 9.33 -3.11
N TRP A 69 -8.92 9.72 -2.76
CA TRP A 69 -9.23 11.02 -2.18
C TRP A 69 -8.41 11.14 -0.88
N TRP A 70 -7.15 11.52 -1.00
CA TRP A 70 -6.27 11.63 0.15
C TRP A 70 -6.75 12.83 0.98
N LYS A 71 -7.72 12.64 1.90
CA LYS A 71 -8.00 13.56 3.01
C LYS A 71 -6.87 13.40 4.01
N GLY A 72 -5.87 14.28 3.92
CA GLY A 72 -4.67 14.36 4.75
C GLY A 72 -4.83 13.81 6.18
N ARG A 73 -3.77 13.22 6.72
CA ARG A 73 -3.74 12.74 8.12
C ARG A 73 -4.11 13.96 8.95
N ARG A 74 -5.32 14.02 9.53
CA ARG A 74 -5.68 15.12 10.44
C ARG A 74 -4.66 15.08 11.55
N SER A 75 -3.67 15.96 11.47
CA SER A 75 -2.71 16.12 12.53
C SER A 75 -3.51 16.65 13.71
N ASN A 76 -3.64 15.84 14.77
CA ASN A 76 -4.32 16.23 16.00
C ASN A 76 -3.47 17.25 16.80
N ARG A 77 -2.65 18.06 16.14
CA ARG A 77 -1.84 19.11 16.77
C ARG A 77 -2.73 20.34 17.04
N SER A 78 -3.71 20.19 17.93
CA SER A 78 -4.42 21.31 18.54
C SER A 78 -3.56 22.09 19.55
N TYR A 79 -2.39 21.56 19.92
CA TYR A 79 -1.53 22.13 20.98
C TYR A 79 -0.45 23.11 20.50
N LEU A 80 -0.34 23.42 19.21
CA LEU A 80 0.54 24.52 18.74
C LEU A 80 -0.22 25.86 18.69
N ARG A 81 -0.97 26.18 19.75
CA ARG A 81 -1.31 27.57 20.04
C ARG A 81 -0.02 28.26 20.49
N ARG A 82 0.38 29.30 19.76
CA ARG A 82 1.39 30.29 20.14
C ARG A 82 1.38 30.48 21.66
N ALA A 83 2.48 30.11 22.33
CA ALA A 83 2.76 30.66 23.64
C ALA A 83 2.83 32.20 23.50
N PRO A 84 2.21 32.98 24.39
CA PRO A 84 2.51 34.40 24.45
C PRO A 84 4.00 34.53 24.78
N LEU A 85 4.72 35.34 24.00
CA LEU A 85 6.05 35.83 24.38
C LEU A 85 5.89 36.64 25.67
N SER A 86 6.02 35.97 26.82
CA SER A 86 6.28 36.60 28.10
C SER A 86 7.65 36.12 28.57
N HIS A 87 8.70 36.70 27.99
CA HIS A 87 9.98 36.85 28.66
C HIS A 87 10.46 38.28 28.47
N VAL A 88 10.28 39.01 29.55
CA VAL A 88 11.07 40.15 30.02
C VAL A 88 12.49 40.14 29.46
N CYS A 89 12.82 41.15 28.64
CA CYS A 89 14.17 41.67 28.52
C CYS A 89 14.10 43.17 28.82
N ARG A 90 14.24 43.51 30.11
CA ARG A 90 14.54 44.89 30.54
C ARG A 90 15.96 45.21 30.06
N GLY A 91 16.08 46.15 29.14
CA GLY A 91 17.37 46.75 28.78
C GLY A 91 17.92 47.57 29.95
N VAL A 92 19.20 47.36 30.24
CA VAL A 92 19.99 48.10 31.23
C VAL A 92 20.59 49.34 30.53
N PRO A 93 20.49 50.56 31.09
CA PRO A 93 21.27 51.70 30.64
C PRO A 93 22.46 51.93 31.59
N THR A 94 23.68 52.02 31.06
CA THR A 94 24.76 52.75 31.75
C THR A 94 25.70 53.38 30.74
N LEU A 95 25.72 54.72 30.80
CA LEU A 95 26.72 55.63 30.25
C LEU A 95 28.12 55.34 30.80
N ARG A 96 29.13 55.38 29.93
CA ARG A 96 30.37 56.12 30.18
C ARG A 96 31.06 56.47 28.88
#